data_AF-A0A2E8R072-F1
#
_entry.id   AF-A0A2E8R072-F1
#
_cell.length_a   1.000
_cell.length_b   1.000
_cell.length_c   1.000
_cell.angle_alpha   90.00
_cell.angle_beta   90.00
_cell.angle_gamma   90.00
#
_symmetry.space_group_name_H-M   'P 1'
#
loop_
_entity.id
_entity.type
_entity.pdbx_description
1 polymer ?
#
loop_
_entity_poly.entity_id
_entity_poly.type
_entity_poly.pdbx_seq_one_letter_code
_entity_poly.pdbx_strand_id
1 'polypeptide(L)' 'MINLEDNFRHRIEINRYGAGGMTVSLDGAQVLSANDRSFRNPFSGITIANDGGDYTIREITVFGDR' A
#
# COMPACT_ATOMS: atom_id res chain seq x y z
N MET A 1 -12.13 -10.00 -8.79
CA MET A 1 -10.66 -10.15 -8.75
C MET A 1 -10.11 -9.14 -9.74
N ILE A 2 -9.22 -8.25 -9.31
CA ILE A 2 -8.63 -7.25 -10.21
C ILE A 2 -7.42 -7.93 -10.88
N ASN A 3 -7.34 -7.85 -12.21
CA ASN A 3 -6.21 -8.37 -12.96
C ASN A 3 -5.08 -7.32 -12.93
N LEU A 4 -3.93 -7.68 -12.37
CA LEU A 4 -2.74 -6.81 -12.32
C LEU A 4 -1.77 -7.05 -13.47
N GLU A 5 -1.99 -8.11 -14.26
CA GLU A 5 -1.13 -8.54 -15.38
C GLU A 5 -1.73 -8.12 -16.73
N ASP A 6 -2.55 -7.07 -16.74
CA ASP A 6 -3.24 -6.57 -17.94
C ASP A 6 -2.38 -5.60 -18.78
N ASN A 7 -1.10 -5.46 -18.44
CA ASN A 7 -0.12 -4.52 -19.01
C ASN A 7 -0.43 -3.03 -18.78
N PHE A 8 -1.41 -2.70 -17.92
CA PHE A 8 -1.60 -1.34 -17.48
C PHE A 8 -0.80 -1.04 -16.21
N ARG A 9 -0.53 0.24 -16.01
CA ARG A 9 0.02 0.69 -14.73
C ARG A 9 -1.12 0.80 -13.74
N HIS A 10 -0.95 0.13 -12.61
CA HIS A 10 -1.82 0.31 -11.46
C HIS A 10 -1.18 1.21 -10.40
N ARG A 11 -2.01 1.95 -9.69
CA ARG A 11 -1.61 2.71 -8.50
C ARG A 11 -2.10 1.99 -7.26
N ILE A 12 -1.16 1.59 -6.41
CA ILE A 12 -1.44 1.12 -5.06
C ILE A 12 -1.20 2.28 -4.10
N GLU A 13 -2.21 2.61 -3.31
CA GLU A 13 -2.11 3.59 -2.23
C GLU A 13 -2.32 2.90 -0.89
N ILE A 14 -1.36 3.05 0.02
CA ILE A 14 -1.40 2.48 1.37
C ILE A 14 -1.42 3.65 2.34
N ASN A 15 -2.53 3.78 3.08
CA ASN A 15 -2.68 4.82 4.10
C ASN A 15 -2.66 4.20 5.49
N ARG A 16 -1.95 4.84 6.40
CA ARG A 16 -1.94 4.50 7.83
C ARG A 16 -2.26 5.75 8.64
N TYR A 17 -3.31 5.68 9.43
CA TYR A 17 -3.79 6.77 10.27
C TYR A 17 -3.25 6.63 11.70
N GLY A 18 -3.09 7.76 12.41
CA GLY A 18 -2.55 7.79 13.78
C GLY A 18 -3.34 6.95 14.80
N ALA A 19 -4.65 6.74 14.58
CA ALA A 19 -5.50 5.89 15.43
C ALA A 19 -5.38 4.38 15.14
N GLY A 20 -4.46 3.97 14.27
CA GLY A 20 -4.22 2.58 13.86
C GLY A 20 -5.09 2.10 12.69
N GLY A 21 -5.93 2.96 12.12
CA GLY A 21 -6.65 2.64 10.89
C GLY A 21 -5.70 2.51 9.72
N MET A 22 -5.96 1.55 8.82
CA MET A 22 -5.19 1.37 7.59
C MET A 22 -6.12 1.07 6.42
N THR A 23 -5.79 1.59 5.24
CA THR A 23 -6.49 1.28 4.00
C THR A 23 -5.50 0.99 2.89
N VAL A 24 -5.90 0.11 1.96
CA VAL A 24 -5.22 -0.09 0.69
C VAL A 24 -6.22 0.15 -0.43
N SER A 25 -5.84 0.98 -1.38
CA SER A 25 -6.62 1.25 -2.59
C SER A 25 -5.84 0.87 -3.83
N LEU A 26 -6.53 0.28 -4.80
CA LEU A 26 -6.03 -0.05 -6.13
C LEU A 26 -6.79 0.79 -7.14
N ASP A 27 -6.08 1.65 -7.87
CA ASP A 27 -6.65 2.58 -8.86
C ASP A 27 -7.79 3.44 -8.28
N GLY A 28 -7.64 3.81 -7.00
CA GLY A 28 -8.63 4.61 -6.25
C GLY A 28 -9.76 3.80 -5.61
N ALA A 29 -9.94 2.53 -5.96
CA ALA A 29 -10.90 1.66 -5.31
C ALA A 29 -10.29 1.03 -4.04
N GLN A 30 -10.93 1.23 -2.89
CA GLN A 30 -10.47 0.59 -1.65
C GLN A 30 -10.66 -0.93 -1.74
N VAL A 31 -9.55 -1.66 -1.63
CA VAL A 31 -9.52 -3.13 -1.69
C VAL A 31 -9.25 -3.78 -0.32
N LEU A 32 -8.70 -3.02 0.63
CA LEU A 32 -8.44 -3.50 2.00
C LEU A 32 -8.69 -2.39 3.02
N SER A 33 -9.21 -2.79 4.19
CA SER A 33 -9.26 -1.96 5.39
C SER A 33 -8.91 -2.80 6.60
N ALA A 34 -8.12 -2.23 7.51
CA ALA A 34 -7.69 -2.87 8.74
C ALA A 34 -7.61 -1.86 9.90
N ASN A 35 -7.65 -2.37 11.12
CA ASN A 35 -7.32 -1.60 12.31
C ASN A 35 -6.25 -2.34 13.11
N ASP A 36 -5.07 -1.72 13.23
CA ASP A 36 -3.95 -2.26 13.99
C ASP A 36 -3.29 -1.15 14.83
N ARG A 37 -3.26 -1.36 16.14
CA ARG A 37 -2.68 -0.45 17.15
C ARG A 37 -1.41 -1.01 17.80
N SER A 38 -0.94 -2.17 17.34
CA SER A 38 0.26 -2.83 17.87
C SER A 38 1.54 -2.08 17.46
N PHE A 39 1.58 -1.59 16.23
CA PHE A 39 2.64 -0.70 15.76
C PHE A 39 2.34 0.74 16.20
N ARG A 40 3.32 1.40 16.83
CA ARG A 40 3.19 2.80 17.28
C ARG A 40 4.38 3.67 16.88
N ASN A 41 5.41 3.06 16.30
CA ASN A 41 6.61 3.77 15.90
C ASN A 41 6.32 4.64 14.67
N PRO A 42 7.07 5.75 14.50
CA PRO A 42 7.03 6.54 13.28
C PRO A 42 7.29 5.69 12.04
N PHE A 43 6.77 6.15 10.90
CA PHE A 43 7.07 5.53 9.62
C PHE A 43 8.59 5.52 9.40
N SER A 44 9.15 4.33 9.18
CA SER A 44 10.61 4.14 9.05
C SER A 44 11.03 3.66 7.65
N GLY A 45 10.08 3.25 6.81
CA GLY A 45 10.35 2.72 5.48
C GLY A 45 9.26 1.77 4.98
N ILE A 46 9.50 1.20 3.80
CA ILE A 46 8.61 0.22 3.14
C ILE A 46 9.39 -1.07 2.87
N THR A 47 8.71 -2.21 3.00
CA THR A 47 9.19 -3.52 2.54
C THR A 47 8.13 -4.11 1.62
N ILE A 48 8.54 -4.60 0.46
CA ILE A 48 7.67 -5.25 -0.52
C ILE A 48 8.15 -6.69 -0.64
N ALA A 49 7.24 -7.64 -0.40
CA ALA A 49 7.46 -9.05 -0.63
C ALA A 49 6.53 -9.51 -1.76
N ASN A 50 7.08 -10.18 -2.75
CA ASN A 50 6.35 -10.76 -3.87
C ASN A 50 6.58 -12.27 -3.86
N ASP A 51 5.49 -13.04 -3.76
CA ASP A 51 5.53 -14.52 -3.74
C ASP A 51 5.15 -15.13 -5.10
N GLY A 52 4.85 -14.32 -6.13
CA GLY A 52 4.57 -14.80 -7.48
C GLY A 52 4.16 -13.71 -8.47
N GLY A 53 4.47 -13.93 -9.76
CA GLY A 53 4.25 -12.94 -10.83
C GLY A 53 5.46 -12.01 -11.03
N ASP A 54 5.49 -11.34 -12.17
CA ASP A 54 6.52 -10.36 -12.53
C ASP A 54 5.93 -8.94 -12.45
N TYR A 55 6.57 -8.08 -11.65
CA TYR A 55 6.11 -6.72 -11.44
C TYR A 55 7.29 -5.75 -11.52
N THR A 56 7.11 -4.69 -12.30
CA THR A 56 8.03 -3.55 -12.32
C THR A 56 7.48 -2.42 -11.46
N ILE A 57 8.27 -2.00 -10.45
CA ILE A 57 7.95 -0.80 -9.66
C ILE A 57 8.57 0.42 -10.34
N ARG A 58 7.72 1.33 -10.82
CA ARG A 58 8.17 2.56 -11.47
C ARG A 58 8.43 3.71 -10.49
N GLU A 59 7.62 3.84 -9.46
CA GLU A 59 7.64 4.98 -8.54
C GLU A 59 7.16 4.55 -7.16
N ILE A 60 7.83 5.05 -6.12
CA ILE A 60 7.41 4.95 -4.73
C ILE A 60 7.40 6.38 -4.16
N THR A 61 6.24 6.81 -3.69
CA THR A 61 6.08 8.11 -3.02
C THR A 61 5.62 7.87 -1.59
N VAL A 62 6.34 8.45 -0.64
CA VAL A 62 6.02 8.37 0.78
C VAL A 62 5.64 9.76 1.27
N PHE A 63 4.49 9.85 1.92
CA PHE A 63 4.04 11.04 2.63
C PHE A 63 3.98 10.71 4.12
N GLY A 64 4.38 11.66 4.96
CA GLY A 64 4.27 11.53 6.40
C GLY A 64 4.47 12.89 7.06
N ASP A 65 3.79 13.09 8.18
CA ASP A 65 4.10 14.19 9.08
C ASP A 65 5.27 13.79 9.97
N ARG A 66 6.13 14.77 10.27
CA ARG A 66 7.34 14.60 11.06
C ARG A 66 7.04 14.53 12.55
#